data_AF-A0A0C9SPV7-F1
#
_entry.id   AF-A0A0C9SPV7-F1
#
_cell.length_a   1.000
_cell.length_b   1.000
_cell.length_c   1.000
_cell.angle_alpha   90.00
_cell.angle_beta   90.00
_cell.angle_gamma   90.00
#
_symmetry.space_group_name_H-M   'P 1'
#
loop_
_entity.id
_entity.type
_entity.pdbx_description
1 polymer ?
#
loop_
_entity_poly.entity_id
_entity_poly.type
_entity_poly.pdbx_seq_one_letter_code
_entity_poly.pdbx_strand_id
1 'polypeptide(L)'
;MSTVSQFNTQTVRAWDDPQPDTFAQVNFPGRPFTAPPRLPHGIRQLDVVNNANICVKTAIEDVTQTSGVYHITSWAGTTLYSGTVDSLNLAPANLEFLTGEHMRIRCVHAPAKYASASTRITFERPFITPPKVLVFFNYIDLDKNRNWRLKTTATDIDANGFTLNIETWGDTILYAAQACWIAYPEDRAHIFSTSVNTVEVRPSSNPQLQQSKSIGFGDIEFWKRPNVFVALNSFDIGCGANFRLNAYVDNISRKGLTWHIDAWGDTVLYSAGATIIAVN
;
A
#
# COMPACT_ATOMS: atom_id res chain seq x y z
N MET A 1 -0.03 20.00 9.46
CA MET A 1 -0.86 19.44 8.37
C MET A 1 -0.27 18.11 7.97
N SER A 2 -1.11 17.10 7.73
CA SER A 2 -0.63 15.83 7.19
C SER A 2 -0.19 16.03 5.75
N THR A 3 0.96 15.48 5.39
CA THR A 3 1.48 15.55 4.01
C THR A 3 1.76 14.15 3.51
N VAL A 4 2.06 14.01 2.23
CA VAL A 4 2.47 12.74 1.63
C VAL A 4 3.89 12.90 1.14
N SER A 5 4.72 11.90 1.41
CA SER A 5 6.07 11.78 0.86
C SER A 5 6.17 10.49 0.06
N GLN A 6 7.10 10.47 -0.89
CA GLN A 6 7.30 9.35 -1.78
C GLN A 6 8.79 9.10 -1.97
N PHE A 7 9.14 7.83 -2.13
CA PHE A 7 10.44 7.41 -2.60
C PHE A 7 10.27 6.44 -3.78
N ASN A 8 11.00 6.71 -4.88
CA ASN A 8 11.10 5.83 -6.04
C ASN A 8 12.58 5.46 -6.20
N THR A 9 12.88 4.15 -6.21
CA THR A 9 14.25 3.63 -6.39
C THR A 9 14.98 4.22 -7.60
N GLN A 10 14.26 4.56 -8.68
CA GLN A 10 14.84 5.09 -9.91
C GLN A 10 15.36 6.53 -9.78
N THR A 11 15.12 7.20 -8.65
CA THR A 11 15.70 8.54 -8.39
C THR A 11 17.14 8.47 -7.89
N VAL A 12 17.62 7.29 -7.46
CA VAL A 12 18.97 7.10 -6.91
C VAL A 12 19.79 6.03 -7.63
N ARG A 13 19.16 5.25 -8.52
CA ARG A 13 19.85 4.29 -9.40
C ARG A 13 19.07 4.07 -10.69
N ALA A 14 19.73 3.59 -11.73
CA ALA A 14 19.04 3.16 -12.95
C ALA A 14 18.23 1.87 -12.70
N TRP A 15 17.23 1.62 -13.54
CA TRP A 15 16.38 0.44 -13.41
C TRP A 15 17.15 -0.86 -13.70
N ASP A 16 18.16 -0.81 -14.56
CA ASP A 16 19.02 -1.92 -15.01
C ASP A 16 20.23 -2.16 -14.11
N ASP A 17 20.36 -1.42 -13.01
CA ASP A 17 21.33 -1.64 -11.94
C ASP A 17 20.61 -2.00 -10.62
N PRO A 18 19.89 -3.13 -10.55
CA PRO A 18 19.12 -3.50 -9.36
C PRO A 18 20.02 -3.80 -8.16
N GLN A 19 19.66 -3.24 -7.01
CA GLN A 19 20.37 -3.45 -5.73
C GLN A 19 19.44 -4.13 -4.72
N PRO A 20 19.94 -5.08 -3.90
CA PRO A 20 19.11 -5.76 -2.89
C PRO A 20 18.50 -4.80 -1.88
N ASP A 21 19.18 -3.71 -1.52
CA ASP A 21 18.60 -2.63 -0.74
C ASP A 21 18.83 -1.30 -1.47
N THR A 22 17.75 -0.59 -1.77
CA THR A 22 17.81 0.74 -2.38
C THR A 22 17.17 1.72 -1.41
N PHE A 23 17.91 2.77 -1.05
CA PHE A 23 17.45 3.73 -0.05
C PHE A 23 17.84 5.16 -0.39
N ALA A 24 17.09 6.11 0.18
CA ALA A 24 17.40 7.52 0.09
C ALA A 24 16.81 8.30 1.27
N GLN A 25 17.46 9.40 1.65
CA GLN A 25 16.83 10.40 2.51
C GLN A 25 15.76 11.15 1.71
N VAL A 26 14.53 11.14 2.22
CA VAL A 26 13.40 11.91 1.67
C VAL A 26 13.08 13.05 2.61
N ASN A 27 13.07 14.27 2.08
CA ASN A 27 12.66 15.45 2.84
C ASN A 27 11.13 15.56 2.86
N PHE A 28 10.57 15.82 4.04
CA PHE A 28 9.14 16.05 4.19
C PHE A 28 8.75 17.41 3.62
N PRO A 29 7.64 17.51 2.87
CA PRO A 29 7.22 18.76 2.28
C PRO A 29 6.69 19.72 3.35
N GLY A 30 6.96 21.01 3.16
CA GLY A 30 6.46 22.08 4.02
C GLY A 30 7.43 22.46 5.14
N ARG A 31 6.88 22.90 6.27
CA ARG A 31 7.67 23.31 7.44
C ARG A 31 8.07 22.09 8.27
N PRO A 32 9.20 22.15 8.99
CA PRO A 32 9.59 21.11 9.94
C PRO A 32 8.44 20.77 10.91
N PHE A 33 8.27 19.48 11.20
CA PHE A 33 7.37 19.04 12.26
C PHE A 33 7.93 19.43 13.63
N THR A 34 7.05 19.55 14.63
CA THR A 34 7.46 19.87 16.01
C THR A 34 8.23 18.72 16.68
N ALA A 35 8.03 17.49 16.21
CA ALA A 35 8.79 16.29 16.54
C ALA A 35 8.71 15.33 15.34
N PRO A 36 9.55 14.28 15.26
CA PRO A 36 9.47 13.27 14.20
C PRO A 36 8.02 12.78 13.97
N PRO A 37 7.48 12.85 12.73
CA PRO A 37 6.12 12.41 12.43
C PRO A 37 6.01 10.87 12.46
N ARG A 38 4.78 10.37 12.56
CA ARG A 38 4.48 8.95 12.28
C ARG A 38 4.31 8.78 10.78
N LEU A 39 4.87 7.69 10.23
CA LEU A 39 4.95 7.46 8.78
C LEU A 39 4.37 6.09 8.38
N PRO A 40 3.05 5.83 8.56
CA PRO A 40 2.43 4.68 7.91
C PRO A 40 2.68 4.78 6.39
N HIS A 41 3.18 3.69 5.81
CA HIS A 41 3.69 3.67 4.45
C HIS A 41 3.39 2.36 3.77
N GLY A 42 3.29 2.38 2.44
CA GLY A 42 2.91 1.22 1.67
C GLY A 42 3.48 1.23 0.26
N ILE A 43 3.59 0.03 -0.30
CA ILE A 43 4.09 -0.19 -1.65
C ILE A 43 3.08 0.37 -2.63
N ARG A 44 3.53 1.22 -3.55
CA ARG A 44 2.72 1.81 -4.62
C ARG A 44 2.99 1.19 -5.98
N GLN A 45 4.27 0.89 -6.25
CA GLN A 45 4.73 0.34 -7.53
C GLN A 45 5.81 -0.73 -7.28
N LEU A 46 5.82 -1.78 -8.09
CA LEU A 46 6.90 -2.77 -8.18
C LEU A 46 7.14 -3.19 -9.63
N ASP A 47 8.41 -3.38 -9.98
CA ASP A 47 8.91 -4.13 -11.14
C ASP A 47 9.92 -5.18 -10.65
N VAL A 48 9.49 -6.44 -10.62
CA VAL A 48 10.26 -7.56 -10.07
C VAL A 48 10.33 -8.69 -11.08
N VAL A 49 11.53 -9.21 -11.34
CA VAL A 49 11.73 -10.36 -12.23
C VAL A 49 11.04 -11.62 -11.67
N ASN A 50 10.54 -12.50 -12.54
CA ASN A 50 9.83 -13.72 -12.14
C ASN A 50 10.72 -14.96 -11.93
N ASN A 51 12.05 -14.83 -11.94
CA ASN A 51 12.96 -15.97 -11.84
C ASN A 51 13.23 -16.45 -10.40
N ALA A 52 12.84 -15.64 -9.41
CA ALA A 52 12.90 -15.86 -7.98
C ALA A 52 11.54 -15.53 -7.34
N ASN A 53 11.37 -15.87 -6.06
CA ASN A 53 10.18 -15.49 -5.30
C ASN A 53 10.00 -13.95 -5.33
N ILE A 54 8.78 -13.47 -5.10
CA ILE A 54 8.53 -12.03 -4.98
C ILE A 54 8.73 -11.66 -3.52
N CYS A 55 9.96 -11.32 -3.17
CA CYS A 55 10.35 -10.95 -1.81
C CYS A 55 10.73 -9.47 -1.75
N VAL A 56 9.81 -8.62 -1.28
CA VAL A 56 10.00 -7.16 -1.18
C VAL A 56 9.44 -6.64 0.14
N LYS A 57 10.18 -5.72 0.78
CA LYS A 57 9.77 -5.01 1.99
C LYS A 57 10.13 -3.54 1.87
N THR A 58 9.37 -2.69 2.52
CA THR A 58 9.69 -1.28 2.67
C THR A 58 9.88 -0.95 4.14
N ALA A 59 10.78 -0.03 4.44
CA ALA A 59 10.99 0.51 5.78
C ALA A 59 11.29 2.01 5.70
N ILE A 60 11.00 2.73 6.78
CA ILE A 60 11.43 4.11 6.93
C ILE A 60 12.14 4.25 8.28
N GLU A 61 13.40 4.63 8.23
CA GLU A 61 14.31 4.75 9.37
C GLU A 61 14.80 6.19 9.51
N ASP A 62 15.57 6.48 10.58
CA ASP A 62 16.19 7.78 10.83
C ASP A 62 15.23 8.98 10.68
N VAL A 63 14.02 8.84 11.21
CA VAL A 63 12.97 9.84 11.09
C VAL A 63 13.30 11.06 11.97
N THR A 64 13.49 12.19 11.32
CA THR A 64 13.71 13.51 11.95
C THR A 64 12.46 14.38 11.83
N GLN A 65 12.56 15.65 12.23
CA GLN A 65 11.49 16.64 12.02
C GLN A 65 11.31 17.04 10.54
N THR A 66 12.28 16.75 9.68
CA THR A 66 12.34 17.25 8.30
C THR A 66 12.54 16.17 7.25
N SER A 67 12.90 14.95 7.65
CA SER A 67 13.23 13.87 6.72
C SER A 67 13.10 12.48 7.36
N GLY A 68 13.14 11.44 6.53
CA GLY A 68 13.40 10.06 6.93
C GLY A 68 14.16 9.33 5.83
N VAL A 69 14.79 8.20 6.14
CA VAL A 69 15.49 7.35 5.17
C VAL A 69 14.56 6.22 4.75
N TYR A 70 14.19 6.20 3.48
CA TYR A 70 13.22 5.26 2.91
C TYR A 70 13.98 4.12 2.27
N HIS A 71 13.64 2.89 2.60
CA HIS A 71 14.22 1.67 2.05
C HIS A 71 13.17 0.91 1.24
N ILE A 72 13.58 0.38 0.09
CA ILE A 72 12.88 -0.70 -0.61
C ILE A 72 13.89 -1.83 -0.80
N THR A 73 13.69 -2.92 -0.08
CA THR A 73 14.62 -4.05 0.01
C THR A 73 14.02 -5.27 -0.66
N SER A 74 14.81 -5.98 -1.45
CA SER A 74 14.53 -7.31 -1.99
C SER A 74 15.53 -8.34 -1.44
N TRP A 75 15.11 -9.60 -1.29
CA TRP A 75 15.97 -10.68 -0.77
C TRP A 75 15.68 -12.02 -1.45
N ALA A 76 16.38 -13.08 -1.05
CA ALA A 76 16.20 -14.45 -1.55
C ALA A 76 16.29 -14.58 -3.09
N GLY A 77 17.20 -13.82 -3.71
CA GLY A 77 17.41 -13.83 -5.17
C GLY A 77 16.43 -12.95 -5.96
N THR A 78 15.49 -12.29 -5.29
CA THR A 78 14.56 -11.33 -5.92
C THR A 78 15.33 -10.16 -6.53
N THR A 79 15.19 -9.97 -7.83
CA THR A 79 15.73 -8.79 -8.53
C THR A 79 14.61 -7.76 -8.70
N LEU A 80 14.74 -6.62 -8.01
CA LEU A 80 13.82 -5.48 -8.07
C LEU A 80 14.36 -4.42 -9.03
N TYR A 81 13.82 -4.36 -10.26
CA TYR A 81 14.20 -3.33 -11.24
C TYR A 81 13.80 -1.94 -10.74
N SER A 82 12.57 -1.81 -10.24
CA SER A 82 12.13 -0.59 -9.55
C SER A 82 11.05 -0.84 -8.51
N GLY A 83 10.97 0.04 -7.52
CA GLY A 83 9.87 0.14 -6.58
C GLY A 83 9.55 1.60 -6.24
N THR A 84 8.30 1.84 -5.84
CA THR A 84 7.87 3.10 -5.25
C THR A 84 7.08 2.86 -3.97
N VAL A 85 7.36 3.64 -2.93
CA VAL A 85 6.65 3.66 -1.65
C VAL A 85 6.11 5.06 -1.40
N ASP A 86 4.86 5.14 -0.92
CA ASP A 86 4.27 6.38 -0.42
C ASP A 86 4.17 6.28 1.11
N SER A 87 4.30 7.40 1.81
CA SER A 87 4.01 7.54 3.24
C SER A 87 3.02 8.66 3.50
N LEU A 88 2.09 8.44 4.44
CA LEU A 88 1.26 9.51 4.99
C LEU A 88 1.97 10.08 6.22
N ASN A 89 2.44 11.31 6.13
CA ASN A 89 3.20 11.97 7.18
C ASN A 89 2.23 12.56 8.22
N LEU A 90 2.04 11.83 9.32
CA LEU A 90 1.14 12.22 10.39
C LEU A 90 1.91 13.03 11.43
N ALA A 91 1.55 14.32 11.55
CA ALA A 91 2.13 15.19 12.56
C ALA A 91 1.91 14.61 13.98
N PRO A 92 2.85 14.82 14.92
CA PRO A 92 2.71 14.32 16.29
C PRO A 92 1.42 14.73 16.99
N ALA A 93 0.89 15.92 16.67
CA ALA A 93 -0.36 16.44 17.22
C ALA A 93 -1.64 15.78 16.67
N ASN A 94 -1.55 15.00 15.58
CA ASN A 94 -2.69 14.31 15.00
C ASN A 94 -2.98 13.01 15.77
N LEU A 95 -3.33 13.14 17.05
CA LEU A 95 -3.54 12.03 17.98
C LEU A 95 -4.83 11.26 17.68
N GLU A 96 -5.71 11.78 16.86
CA GLU A 96 -6.91 11.07 16.42
C GLU A 96 -6.64 9.97 15.39
N PHE A 97 -5.46 9.91 14.78
CA PHE A 97 -5.08 8.77 13.96
C PHE A 97 -4.43 7.68 14.80
N LEU A 98 -4.86 6.44 14.59
CA LEU A 98 -4.17 5.24 15.00
C LEU A 98 -3.54 4.57 13.79
N THR A 99 -2.38 3.96 13.99
CA THR A 99 -1.64 3.29 12.93
C THR A 99 -0.93 2.08 13.50
N GLY A 100 -0.69 1.08 12.66
CA GLY A 100 0.14 -0.05 13.03
C GLY A 100 0.40 -0.96 11.85
N GLU A 101 1.03 -2.09 12.14
CA GLU A 101 1.32 -3.12 11.15
C GLU A 101 1.12 -4.50 11.77
N HIS A 102 0.80 -5.47 10.93
CA HIS A 102 0.69 -6.85 11.34
C HIS A 102 1.20 -7.76 10.23
N MET A 103 2.12 -8.64 10.62
CA MET A 103 2.73 -9.60 9.72
C MET A 103 2.08 -10.97 9.87
N ARG A 104 1.71 -11.56 8.74
CA ARG A 104 1.38 -12.96 8.61
C ARG A 104 2.61 -13.70 8.09
N ILE A 105 3.08 -14.70 8.83
CA ILE A 105 4.10 -15.66 8.37
C ILE A 105 3.44 -17.03 8.25
N ARG A 106 3.63 -17.72 7.13
CA ARG A 106 3.31 -19.15 7.03
C ARG A 106 4.46 -19.97 7.64
N CYS A 107 4.11 -20.83 8.58
CA CYS A 107 5.02 -21.87 9.06
C CYS A 107 5.11 -22.98 8.01
N VAL A 108 6.33 -23.29 7.54
CA VAL A 108 6.64 -24.21 6.42
C VAL A 108 6.14 -25.65 6.64
N HIS A 109 5.68 -25.99 7.84
CA HIS A 109 5.19 -27.32 8.23
C HIS A 109 3.67 -27.45 8.32
N ALA A 110 2.89 -26.39 8.03
CA ALA A 110 1.43 -26.48 8.04
C ALA A 110 0.91 -26.95 6.67
N PRO A 111 0.08 -28.01 6.60
CA PRO A 111 -0.48 -28.45 5.33
C PRO A 111 -1.25 -27.33 4.62
N ALA A 112 -1.23 -27.36 3.29
CA ALA A 112 -1.64 -26.30 2.36
C ALA A 112 -3.14 -25.89 2.38
N LYS A 113 -3.88 -26.17 3.46
CA LYS A 113 -5.35 -26.04 3.51
C LYS A 113 -5.89 -24.93 4.42
N TYR A 114 -5.07 -23.99 4.87
CA TYR A 114 -5.48 -22.91 5.78
C TYR A 114 -5.42 -21.55 5.06
N ALA A 115 -6.58 -21.09 4.57
CA ALA A 115 -7.50 -20.19 5.27
C ALA A 115 -6.99 -18.74 5.27
N SER A 116 -7.88 -17.81 4.95
CA SER A 116 -7.74 -16.40 5.30
C SER A 116 -7.17 -16.29 6.72
N ALA A 117 -6.06 -15.57 6.88
CA ALA A 117 -5.58 -15.24 8.21
C ALA A 117 -6.23 -13.93 8.59
N SER A 118 -7.27 -14.05 9.40
CA SER A 118 -7.96 -12.95 10.04
C SER A 118 -7.39 -12.79 11.44
N THR A 119 -6.94 -11.59 11.77
CA THR A 119 -6.48 -11.25 13.13
C THR A 119 -7.32 -10.10 13.66
N ARG A 120 -7.69 -10.15 14.94
CA ARG A 120 -8.34 -9.01 15.58
C ARG A 120 -7.26 -8.02 16.02
N ILE A 121 -7.32 -6.81 15.49
CA ILE A 121 -6.49 -5.69 15.94
C ILE A 121 -7.31 -4.89 16.95
N THR A 122 -6.79 -4.78 18.18
CA THR A 122 -7.34 -3.91 19.22
C THR A 122 -6.66 -2.56 19.15
N PHE A 123 -7.44 -1.49 19.12
CA PHE A 123 -6.91 -0.14 19.18
C PHE A 123 -6.32 0.16 20.55
N GLU A 124 -5.18 0.86 20.58
CA GLU A 124 -4.55 1.32 21.83
C GLU A 124 -5.45 2.25 22.65
N ARG A 125 -6.40 2.91 21.98
CA ARG A 125 -7.49 3.69 22.58
C ARG A 125 -8.77 3.50 21.75
N PRO A 126 -9.94 3.34 22.38
CA PRO A 126 -11.18 3.24 21.62
C PRO A 126 -11.55 4.58 20.97
N PHE A 127 -12.22 4.51 19.83
CA PHE A 127 -12.91 5.65 19.21
C PHE A 127 -14.30 5.85 19.84
N ILE A 128 -14.91 7.02 19.63
CA ILE A 128 -16.28 7.30 20.10
C ILE A 128 -17.31 6.52 19.25
N THR A 129 -17.09 6.49 17.94
CA THR A 129 -17.85 5.70 16.97
C THR A 129 -16.88 4.84 16.16
N PRO A 130 -17.34 3.76 15.49
CA PRO A 130 -16.49 2.98 14.60
C PRO A 130 -15.70 3.89 13.63
N PRO A 131 -14.36 3.80 13.57
CA PRO A 131 -13.54 4.67 12.73
C PRO A 131 -13.58 4.22 11.26
N LYS A 132 -13.04 5.05 10.36
CA LYS A 132 -12.58 4.56 9.06
C LYS A 132 -11.27 3.80 9.25
N VAL A 133 -11.17 2.59 8.69
CA VAL A 133 -9.96 1.76 8.74
C VAL A 133 -9.49 1.41 7.33
N LEU A 134 -8.23 1.72 7.04
CA LEU A 134 -7.59 1.62 5.74
C LEU A 134 -6.40 0.66 5.89
N VAL A 135 -6.22 -0.29 4.96
CA VAL A 135 -5.16 -1.31 5.02
C VAL A 135 -4.43 -1.41 3.67
N PHE A 136 -3.14 -1.70 3.70
CA PHE A 136 -2.28 -1.80 2.51
C PHE A 136 -0.98 -2.55 2.82
N PHE A 137 -0.28 -3.02 1.79
CA PHE A 137 0.93 -3.84 1.96
C PHE A 137 2.22 -3.03 2.04
N ASN A 138 3.12 -3.44 2.93
CA ASN A 138 4.51 -2.96 3.00
C ASN A 138 5.55 -4.10 3.03
N TYR A 139 5.10 -5.36 2.99
CA TYR A 139 5.95 -6.56 2.88
C TYR A 139 5.22 -7.65 2.09
N ILE A 140 5.90 -8.29 1.16
CA ILE A 140 5.40 -9.40 0.33
C ILE A 140 6.49 -10.46 0.19
N ASP A 141 6.12 -11.73 0.39
CA ASP A 141 6.95 -12.91 0.12
C ASP A 141 6.07 -14.02 -0.50
N LEU A 142 6.15 -14.18 -1.83
CA LEU A 142 5.33 -15.10 -2.63
C LEU A 142 6.21 -16.03 -3.48
N ASP A 143 5.82 -17.30 -3.60
CA ASP A 143 6.46 -18.25 -4.51
C ASP A 143 6.37 -17.79 -5.97
N LYS A 144 7.42 -18.08 -6.72
CA LYS A 144 7.53 -17.70 -8.13
C LYS A 144 6.75 -18.59 -9.10
N ASN A 145 6.46 -19.84 -8.72
CA ASN A 145 5.91 -20.85 -9.63
C ASN A 145 4.37 -20.87 -9.63
N ARG A 146 3.75 -19.93 -8.91
CA ARG A 146 2.30 -19.80 -8.75
C ARG A 146 1.92 -18.35 -9.00
N ASN A 147 0.74 -18.12 -9.57
CA ASN A 147 0.23 -16.77 -9.73
C ASN A 147 0.24 -16.03 -8.39
N TRP A 148 0.53 -14.73 -8.45
CA TRP A 148 0.65 -13.88 -7.29
C TRP A 148 -0.71 -13.29 -6.97
N ARG A 149 -1.34 -13.83 -5.92
CA ARG A 149 -2.69 -13.45 -5.50
C ARG A 149 -2.68 -13.10 -4.03
N LEU A 150 -2.88 -11.82 -3.74
CA LEU A 150 -2.83 -11.29 -2.39
C LEU A 150 -3.89 -10.19 -2.23
N LYS A 151 -4.58 -10.18 -1.09
CA LYS A 151 -5.56 -9.16 -0.75
C LYS A 151 -5.54 -8.88 0.74
N THR A 152 -5.66 -7.63 1.13
CA THR A 152 -5.89 -7.25 2.53
C THR A 152 -7.13 -6.39 2.66
N THR A 153 -7.91 -6.64 3.71
CA THR A 153 -9.13 -5.89 4.04
C THR A 153 -9.25 -5.70 5.56
N ALA A 154 -9.95 -4.64 5.96
CA ALA A 154 -10.45 -4.47 7.32
C ALA A 154 -11.94 -4.82 7.35
N THR A 155 -12.34 -5.70 8.26
CA THR A 155 -13.74 -6.09 8.51
C THR A 155 -14.07 -5.94 10.00
N ASP A 156 -15.34 -6.10 10.37
CA ASP A 156 -15.81 -6.10 11.76
C ASP A 156 -15.31 -4.87 12.55
N ILE A 157 -15.33 -3.70 11.91
CA ILE A 157 -14.84 -2.46 12.50
C ILE A 157 -15.83 -2.00 13.57
N ASP A 158 -15.33 -1.82 14.78
CA ASP A 158 -16.06 -1.18 15.87
C ASP A 158 -15.16 -0.14 16.58
N ALA A 159 -15.68 0.48 17.64
CA ALA A 159 -14.97 1.49 18.40
C ALA A 159 -13.65 0.99 19.03
N ASN A 160 -13.52 -0.31 19.30
CA ASN A 160 -12.38 -0.90 20.00
C ASN A 160 -11.36 -1.55 19.06
N GLY A 161 -11.72 -1.82 17.81
CA GLY A 161 -10.81 -2.48 16.89
C GLY A 161 -11.43 -2.86 15.55
N PHE A 162 -10.72 -3.69 14.82
CA PHE A 162 -11.17 -4.27 13.55
C PHE A 162 -10.51 -5.63 13.33
N THR A 163 -11.09 -6.44 12.46
CA THR A 163 -10.47 -7.66 11.94
C THR A 163 -9.65 -7.34 10.71
N LEU A 164 -8.33 -7.54 10.77
CA LEU A 164 -7.44 -7.46 9.62
C LEU A 164 -7.38 -8.82 8.92
N ASN A 165 -7.71 -8.84 7.63
CA ASN A 165 -7.59 -10.02 6.79
C ASN A 165 -6.38 -9.88 5.86
N ILE A 166 -5.54 -10.90 5.80
CA ILE A 166 -4.52 -11.07 4.74
C ILE A 166 -4.81 -12.39 4.05
N GLU A 167 -5.25 -12.31 2.80
CA GLU A 167 -5.87 -13.41 2.07
C GLU A 167 -5.10 -13.73 0.79
N THR A 168 -5.08 -15.01 0.45
CA THR A 168 -4.61 -15.54 -0.82
C THR A 168 -5.58 -16.63 -1.28
N TRP A 169 -5.61 -16.92 -2.58
CA TRP A 169 -6.54 -17.88 -3.17
C TRP A 169 -5.92 -18.63 -4.35
N GLY A 170 -6.65 -19.62 -4.86
CA GLY A 170 -6.16 -20.51 -5.91
C GLY A 170 -5.00 -21.37 -5.41
N ASP A 171 -3.96 -21.47 -6.23
CA ASP A 171 -2.75 -22.24 -5.96
C ASP A 171 -1.58 -21.41 -5.40
N THR A 172 -1.83 -20.15 -5.02
CA THR A 172 -0.77 -19.22 -4.58
C THR A 172 -0.08 -19.68 -3.29
N ILE A 173 1.25 -19.66 -3.32
CA ILE A 173 2.09 -19.94 -2.14
C ILE A 173 2.62 -18.62 -1.57
N LEU A 174 1.88 -18.02 -0.64
CA LEU A 174 2.32 -16.98 0.31
C LEU A 174 3.26 -17.53 1.40
N TYR A 175 4.50 -17.05 1.51
CA TYR A 175 5.38 -17.35 2.64
C TYR A 175 5.18 -16.35 3.77
N ALA A 176 5.09 -15.06 3.46
CA ALA A 176 4.78 -14.02 4.42
C ALA A 176 4.21 -12.77 3.73
N ALA A 177 3.40 -12.00 4.46
CA ALA A 177 2.98 -10.66 4.06
C ALA A 177 2.73 -9.81 5.30
N GLN A 178 3.01 -8.51 5.20
CA GLN A 178 2.69 -7.53 6.23
C GLN A 178 1.75 -6.49 5.66
N ALA A 179 0.68 -6.22 6.39
CA ALA A 179 -0.21 -5.12 6.11
C ALA A 179 0.01 -4.01 7.16
N CYS A 180 0.16 -2.79 6.68
CA CYS A 180 0.05 -1.58 7.48
C CYS A 180 -1.41 -1.11 7.49
N TRP A 181 -1.83 -0.48 8.57
CA TRP A 181 -3.18 0.04 8.74
C TRP A 181 -3.19 1.45 9.31
N ILE A 182 -4.21 2.21 8.94
CA ILE A 182 -4.51 3.56 9.44
C ILE A 182 -5.98 3.57 9.85
N ALA A 183 -6.27 4.06 11.05
CA ALA A 183 -7.62 4.29 11.55
C ALA A 183 -7.80 5.74 12.00
N TYR A 184 -8.94 6.35 11.69
CA TYR A 184 -9.26 7.73 12.08
C TYR A 184 -10.79 7.94 12.21
N PRO A 185 -11.26 8.98 12.93
CA PRO A 185 -12.69 9.21 13.14
C PRO A 185 -13.45 9.33 11.82
N GLU A 186 -14.60 8.67 11.71
CA GLU A 186 -15.37 8.62 10.45
C GLU A 186 -15.77 10.01 9.93
N ASP A 187 -16.07 10.92 10.86
CA ASP A 187 -16.52 12.30 10.64
C ASP A 187 -15.37 13.31 10.52
N ARG A 188 -14.12 12.84 10.44
CA ARG A 188 -12.96 13.73 10.31
C ARG A 188 -13.10 14.59 9.06
N ALA A 189 -13.08 15.90 9.25
CA ALA A 189 -13.13 16.86 8.15
C ALA A 189 -11.86 16.84 7.29
N HIS A 190 -12.00 17.22 6.02
CA HIS A 190 -10.88 17.45 5.09
C HIS A 190 -9.97 16.23 4.87
N ILE A 191 -10.55 15.05 4.96
CA ILE A 191 -9.93 13.79 4.56
C ILE A 191 -10.94 12.98 3.77
N PHE A 192 -10.47 12.42 2.65
CA PHE A 192 -11.21 11.44 1.88
C PHE A 192 -10.35 10.18 1.81
N SER A 193 -10.96 9.02 2.00
CA SER A 193 -10.27 7.75 1.87
C SER A 193 -11.17 6.72 1.21
N THR A 194 -10.59 5.87 0.36
CA THR A 194 -11.31 4.77 -0.28
C THR A 194 -10.36 3.65 -0.65
N SER A 195 -10.93 2.48 -0.94
CA SER A 195 -10.25 1.40 -1.67
C SER A 195 -10.87 1.30 -3.06
N VAL A 196 -10.04 1.23 -4.09
CA VAL A 196 -10.47 1.04 -5.48
C VAL A 196 -9.93 -0.26 -6.03
N ASN A 197 -10.59 -0.82 -7.06
CA ASN A 197 -10.11 -2.02 -7.74
C ASN A 197 -10.39 -1.97 -9.25
N THR A 198 -9.47 -2.53 -10.05
CA THR A 198 -9.63 -2.66 -11.50
C THR A 198 -10.91 -3.42 -11.89
N VAL A 199 -11.43 -4.30 -11.02
CA VAL A 199 -12.69 -5.03 -11.30
C VAL A 199 -13.92 -4.12 -11.37
N GLU A 200 -13.82 -2.88 -10.87
CA GLU A 200 -14.90 -1.89 -10.97
C GLU A 200 -15.08 -1.33 -12.39
N VAL A 201 -14.08 -1.50 -13.27
CA VAL A 201 -14.12 -0.98 -14.66
C VAL A 201 -14.01 -2.08 -15.70
N ARG A 202 -13.61 -3.29 -15.32
CA ARG A 202 -13.55 -4.46 -16.21
C ARG A 202 -13.65 -5.78 -15.42
N PRO A 203 -14.19 -6.86 -15.98
CA PRO A 203 -14.12 -8.16 -15.32
C PRO A 203 -12.66 -8.69 -15.28
N SER A 204 -12.35 -9.51 -14.27
CA SER A 204 -11.01 -10.14 -14.14
C SER A 204 -10.71 -11.16 -15.24
N SER A 205 -11.74 -11.70 -15.90
CA SER A 205 -11.63 -12.58 -17.07
C SER A 205 -11.14 -11.88 -18.34
N ASN A 206 -11.03 -10.54 -18.32
CA ASN A 206 -10.46 -9.75 -19.40
C ASN A 206 -9.26 -8.93 -18.90
N PRO A 207 -8.07 -9.55 -18.73
CA PRO A 207 -6.86 -8.85 -18.29
C PRO A 207 -6.51 -7.71 -19.24
N GLN A 208 -6.15 -6.56 -18.67
CA GLN A 208 -5.70 -5.40 -19.42
C GLN A 208 -4.52 -4.77 -18.68
N LEU A 209 -3.63 -4.11 -19.42
CA LEU A 209 -2.47 -3.45 -18.84
C LEU A 209 -2.82 -2.13 -18.18
N GLN A 210 -3.73 -1.33 -18.76
CA GLN A 210 -4.02 0.03 -18.27
C GLN A 210 -5.49 0.19 -17.91
N GLN A 211 -5.77 0.81 -16.77
CA GLN A 211 -7.13 1.08 -16.31
C GLN A 211 -7.19 2.35 -15.47
N SER A 212 -8.27 3.10 -15.64
CA SER A 212 -8.51 4.30 -14.83
C SER A 212 -9.99 4.54 -14.57
N LYS A 213 -10.30 5.29 -13.52
CA LYS A 213 -11.66 5.79 -13.26
C LYS A 213 -11.60 7.09 -12.46
N SER A 214 -12.39 8.07 -12.87
CA SER A 214 -12.60 9.29 -12.10
C SER A 214 -13.54 9.05 -10.93
N ILE A 215 -13.20 9.58 -9.77
CA ILE A 215 -14.01 9.53 -8.55
C ILE A 215 -14.14 10.92 -7.93
N GLY A 216 -15.30 11.18 -7.33
CA GLY A 216 -15.54 12.40 -6.54
C GLY A 216 -15.26 12.19 -5.06
N PHE A 217 -15.04 13.27 -4.33
CA PHE A 217 -14.86 13.26 -2.88
C PHE A 217 -16.18 13.35 -2.09
N GLY A 218 -17.32 13.32 -2.78
CA GLY A 218 -18.64 13.51 -2.16
C GLY A 218 -18.75 14.89 -1.53
N ASP A 219 -19.24 14.93 -0.28
CA ASP A 219 -19.45 16.15 0.49
C ASP A 219 -18.18 16.66 1.20
N ILE A 220 -17.03 15.99 1.00
CA ILE A 220 -15.77 16.43 1.59
C ILE A 220 -15.25 17.67 0.85
N GLU A 221 -15.18 18.79 1.58
CA GLU A 221 -14.63 20.04 1.06
C GLU A 221 -13.12 20.14 1.35
N PHE A 222 -12.31 20.23 0.30
CA PHE A 222 -10.89 20.54 0.40
C PHE A 222 -10.66 22.03 0.09
N TRP A 223 -9.91 22.75 0.92
CA TRP A 223 -9.65 24.19 0.72
C TRP A 223 -8.57 24.45 -0.35
N LYS A 224 -7.72 23.46 -0.63
CA LYS A 224 -6.70 23.48 -1.70
C LYS A 224 -6.62 22.09 -2.33
N ARG A 225 -5.88 21.95 -3.44
CA ARG A 225 -5.59 20.63 -4.02
C ARG A 225 -5.02 19.69 -2.94
N PRO A 226 -5.65 18.54 -2.64
CA PRO A 226 -5.15 17.62 -1.61
C PRO A 226 -3.87 16.90 -2.02
N ASN A 227 -3.07 16.55 -1.02
CA ASN A 227 -2.02 15.55 -1.16
C ASN A 227 -2.68 14.18 -1.12
N VAL A 228 -2.22 13.24 -1.96
CA VAL A 228 -2.84 11.93 -2.07
C VAL A 228 -1.81 10.84 -1.85
N PHE A 229 -2.07 10.01 -0.84
CA PHE A 229 -1.35 8.78 -0.55
C PHE A 229 -2.00 7.64 -1.33
N VAL A 230 -1.17 6.78 -1.93
CA VAL A 230 -1.63 5.59 -2.66
C VAL A 230 -0.77 4.38 -2.27
N ALA A 231 -1.40 3.28 -1.91
CA ALA A 231 -0.70 2.02 -1.64
C ALA A 231 -1.52 0.81 -2.06
N LEU A 232 -0.85 -0.22 -2.59
CA LEU A 232 -1.47 -1.47 -3.04
C LEU A 232 -2.08 -2.23 -1.86
N ASN A 233 -3.30 -2.70 -2.03
CA ASN A 233 -4.01 -3.52 -1.04
C ASN A 233 -4.50 -4.85 -1.63
N SER A 234 -4.41 -5.03 -2.94
CA SER A 234 -4.71 -6.30 -3.60
C SER A 234 -4.09 -6.41 -4.99
N PHE A 235 -3.78 -7.63 -5.41
CA PHE A 235 -3.41 -7.97 -6.79
C PHE A 235 -3.66 -9.45 -7.08
N ASP A 236 -3.95 -9.74 -8.35
CA ASP A 236 -3.99 -11.07 -8.99
C ASP A 236 -3.23 -10.96 -10.32
N ILE A 237 -1.99 -11.45 -10.32
CA ILE A 237 -1.05 -11.34 -11.43
C ILE A 237 -0.53 -12.74 -11.81
N GLY A 238 -0.48 -13.02 -13.10
CA GLY A 238 0.11 -14.26 -13.63
C GLY A 238 1.62 -14.32 -13.40
N CYS A 239 2.15 -15.47 -13.00
CA CYS A 239 3.59 -15.63 -12.73
C CYS A 239 4.46 -15.89 -13.98
N GLY A 240 3.84 -16.00 -15.16
CA GLY A 240 4.54 -16.30 -16.42
C GLY A 240 5.45 -15.18 -16.93
N ALA A 241 5.29 -13.97 -16.41
CA ALA A 241 6.07 -12.77 -16.72
C ALA A 241 6.43 -12.03 -15.42
N ASN A 242 7.26 -10.99 -15.50
CA ASN A 242 7.62 -10.18 -14.32
C ASN A 242 6.38 -9.61 -13.61
N PHE A 243 6.49 -9.44 -12.29
CA PHE A 243 5.54 -8.67 -11.51
C PHE A 243 5.74 -7.19 -11.86
N ARG A 244 4.76 -6.58 -12.52
CA ARG A 244 4.80 -5.16 -12.90
C ARG A 244 3.46 -4.52 -12.61
N LEU A 245 3.43 -3.65 -11.61
CA LEU A 245 2.20 -3.00 -11.17
C LEU A 245 2.51 -1.62 -10.60
N ASN A 246 1.72 -0.62 -10.96
CA ASN A 246 1.78 0.74 -10.43
C ASN A 246 0.37 1.26 -10.18
N ALA A 247 0.07 1.62 -8.93
CA ALA A 247 -1.13 2.38 -8.60
C ALA A 247 -0.80 3.86 -8.46
N TYR A 248 -1.56 4.75 -9.09
CA TYR A 248 -1.35 6.19 -8.97
C TYR A 248 -2.63 6.98 -9.18
N VAL A 249 -2.55 8.29 -8.95
CA VAL A 249 -3.65 9.22 -9.22
C VAL A 249 -3.15 10.42 -10.04
N ASP A 250 -4.03 10.94 -10.88
CA ASP A 250 -3.86 12.21 -11.57
C ASP A 250 -5.16 13.03 -11.53
N ASN A 251 -5.22 14.14 -12.28
CA ASN A 251 -6.41 14.99 -12.40
C ASN A 251 -7.01 15.42 -11.04
N ILE A 252 -6.14 15.61 -10.05
CA ILE A 252 -6.53 15.90 -8.67
C ILE A 252 -7.03 17.33 -8.57
N SER A 253 -8.31 17.48 -8.20
CA SER A 253 -8.95 18.75 -7.91
C SER A 253 -9.39 18.81 -6.45
N ARG A 254 -10.11 19.87 -6.04
CA ARG A 254 -10.76 19.93 -4.72
C ARG A 254 -12.00 19.04 -4.61
N LYS A 255 -12.48 18.47 -5.72
CA LYS A 255 -13.75 17.73 -5.79
C LYS A 255 -13.59 16.26 -6.15
N GLY A 256 -12.40 15.85 -6.59
CA GLY A 256 -12.16 14.49 -7.03
C GLY A 256 -10.78 14.30 -7.64
N LEU A 257 -10.53 13.08 -8.09
CA LEU A 257 -9.30 12.64 -8.75
C LEU A 257 -9.61 11.53 -9.75
N THR A 258 -8.63 11.16 -10.57
CA THR A 258 -8.69 9.94 -11.38
C THR A 258 -7.62 8.99 -10.88
N TRP A 259 -8.01 7.77 -10.52
CA TRP A 259 -7.06 6.73 -10.15
C TRP A 259 -6.69 5.89 -11.38
N HIS A 260 -5.47 5.35 -11.35
CA HIS A 260 -4.91 4.44 -12.33
C HIS A 260 -4.29 3.24 -11.62
N ILE A 261 -4.47 2.05 -12.18
CA ILE A 261 -3.79 0.84 -11.73
C ILE A 261 -3.31 0.12 -12.98
N ASP A 262 -2.03 0.27 -13.27
CA ASP A 262 -1.44 -0.10 -14.54
C ASP A 262 -0.34 -1.15 -14.36
N ALA A 263 -0.27 -2.09 -15.29
CA ALA A 263 0.82 -3.01 -15.57
C ALA A 263 1.46 -2.65 -16.93
N TRP A 264 2.59 -3.28 -17.26
CA TRP A 264 3.27 -3.08 -18.55
C TRP A 264 4.00 -4.33 -19.01
N GLY A 265 4.53 -4.28 -20.24
CA GLY A 265 5.23 -5.41 -20.86
C GLY A 265 4.29 -6.60 -21.12
N ASP A 266 4.76 -7.78 -20.77
CA ASP A 266 4.08 -9.08 -20.90
C ASP A 266 3.33 -9.52 -19.62
N THR A 267 3.20 -8.63 -18.63
CA THR A 267 2.50 -8.91 -17.37
C THR A 267 1.01 -9.16 -17.61
N VAL A 268 0.48 -10.26 -17.05
CA VAL A 268 -0.97 -10.56 -17.08
C VAL A 268 -1.62 -10.10 -15.78
N LEU A 269 -2.30 -8.96 -15.80
CA LEU A 269 -3.00 -8.37 -14.67
C LEU A 269 -4.49 -8.75 -14.64
N TYR A 270 -4.85 -9.79 -13.89
CA TYR A 270 -6.26 -10.19 -13.74
C TYR A 270 -7.04 -9.16 -12.93
N SER A 271 -6.51 -8.74 -11.78
CA SER A 271 -7.05 -7.64 -10.99
C SER A 271 -6.01 -6.99 -10.10
N ALA A 272 -6.24 -5.75 -9.67
CA ALA A 272 -5.49 -5.13 -8.59
C ALA A 272 -6.31 -4.01 -7.93
N GLY A 273 -5.95 -3.68 -6.70
CA GLY A 273 -6.59 -2.64 -5.92
C GLY A 273 -5.60 -1.84 -5.09
N ALA A 274 -6.01 -0.61 -4.79
CA ALA A 274 -5.21 0.34 -4.05
C ALA A 274 -6.07 1.09 -3.04
N THR A 275 -5.45 1.36 -1.90
CA THR A 275 -5.93 2.29 -0.89
C THR A 275 -5.49 3.70 -1.27
N ILE A 276 -6.45 4.64 -1.26
CA ILE A 276 -6.26 6.05 -1.58
C ILE A 276 -6.67 6.89 -0.38
N ILE A 277 -5.81 7.82 0.04
CA ILE A 277 -6.10 8.79 1.11
C ILE A 277 -5.73 10.19 0.63
N ALA A 278 -6.72 11.07 0.48
CA ALA A 278 -6.55 12.48 0.14
C ALA A 278 -6.68 13.35 1.40
N VAL A 279 -5.69 14.22 1.66
CA VAL A 279 -5.62 15.10 2.85
C VAL A 279 -5.16 16.50 2.50
N ASN A 280 -5.56 17.50 3.30
CA ASN A 280 -5.06 18.89 3.21
C ASN A 280 -4.18 19.34 4.38
#